data_AF-A0AAN6FVE1-F1
#
_entry.id   AF-A0AAN6FVE1-F1
#
_cell.length_a   1.000
_cell.length_b   1.000
_cell.length_c   1.000
_cell.angle_alpha   90.00
_cell.angle_beta   90.00
_cell.angle_gamma   90.00
#
_symmetry.space_group_name_H-M   'P 1'
#
loop_
_entity.id
_entity.type
_entity.pdbx_description
1 polymer ?
#
loop_
_entity_poly.entity_id
_entity_poly.type
_entity_poly.pdbx_seq_one_letter_code
_entity_poly.pdbx_strand_id
1 'polypeptide(L)'
;MTDPKIQADHPLGPRGCSSAFLQENATISFPRLPPFAGVMKLNTSSALDATIIALASLSSQGRAQNSTAGNVTSGVEPCALISALAAANVTTFEADIAMACLQSVPVDVAGDVDLIDGIKVLFQFQSTLPYLSDPSPGYLYSSVDIMASLDAIQADVQAGIYTND
;
A
#
# COMPACT_ATOMS: atom_id res chain seq x y z
N MET A 1 2.26 20.72 -62.70
CA MET A 1 2.39 21.48 -61.44
C MET A 1 2.60 20.48 -60.33
N THR A 2 3.68 19.69 -60.39
CA THR A 2 5.06 20.04 -60.01
C THR A 2 5.17 20.29 -58.51
N ASP A 3 5.49 19.19 -57.84
CA ASP A 3 6.19 19.06 -56.56
C ASP A 3 7.40 20.02 -56.46
N PRO A 4 7.72 20.52 -55.25
CA PRO A 4 9.13 20.60 -54.89
C PRO A 4 9.43 19.97 -53.53
N LYS A 5 10.08 18.81 -53.59
CA LYS A 5 11.21 18.33 -52.78
C LYS A 5 11.59 19.23 -51.60
N ILE A 6 11.41 18.68 -50.40
CA ILE A 6 12.39 18.82 -49.32
C ILE A 6 13.05 17.46 -49.13
N GLN A 7 14.17 17.25 -49.82
CA GLN A 7 15.17 16.27 -49.43
C GLN A 7 16.02 16.91 -48.33
N ALA A 8 15.94 16.36 -47.13
CA ALA A 8 17.06 16.37 -46.19
C ALA A 8 17.44 14.91 -45.93
N ASP A 9 18.23 14.39 -46.86
CA ASP A 9 19.14 13.28 -46.62
C ASP A 9 20.07 13.70 -45.47
N HIS A 10 19.83 13.14 -44.28
CA HIS A 10 20.77 13.23 -43.17
C HIS A 10 21.21 11.80 -42.87
N PRO A 11 22.52 11.50 -42.95
CA PRO A 11 23.00 10.14 -42.81
C PRO A 11 22.69 9.62 -41.41
N LEU A 12 22.09 8.43 -41.34
CA LEU A 12 22.14 7.56 -40.18
C LEU A 12 23.60 7.08 -40.01
N GLY A 13 24.48 8.01 -39.63
CA GLY A 13 25.73 7.68 -38.95
C GLY A 13 25.38 7.20 -37.54
N PRO A 14 26.19 6.31 -36.94
CA PRO A 14 25.95 5.82 -35.60
C PRO A 14 25.99 7.02 -34.66
N ARG A 15 24.82 7.53 -34.27
CA ARG A 15 24.71 8.38 -33.10
C ARG A 15 24.99 7.45 -31.94
N GLY A 16 26.28 7.37 -31.60
CA GLY A 16 26.72 6.89 -30.33
C GLY A 16 25.79 7.49 -29.28
N CYS A 17 25.28 6.62 -28.42
CA CYS A 17 24.88 7.03 -27.09
C CYS A 17 26.10 7.75 -26.51
N SER A 18 26.17 9.07 -26.72
CA SER A 18 27.12 9.88 -25.99
C SER A 18 26.67 9.74 -24.56
N SER A 19 27.47 9.03 -23.77
CA SER A 19 27.23 8.61 -22.38
C SER A 19 27.09 9.78 -21.40
N ALA A 20 26.56 10.91 -21.82
CA ALA A 20 26.22 12.05 -20.99
C ALA A 20 24.78 11.93 -20.48
N PHE A 21 24.47 10.82 -19.80
CA PHE A 21 23.54 10.76 -18.65
C PHE A 21 23.51 9.33 -18.06
N LEU A 22 24.66 8.64 -18.05
CA LEU A 22 24.90 7.59 -17.05
C LEU A 22 25.76 8.20 -15.95
N GLN A 23 25.19 9.12 -15.17
CA GLN A 23 25.61 9.21 -13.78
C GLN A 23 25.00 8.01 -13.07
N GLU A 24 25.73 6.91 -13.15
CA GLU A 24 25.75 5.83 -12.18
C GLU A 24 25.64 6.44 -10.76
N ASN A 25 24.71 5.95 -9.95
CA ASN A 25 24.57 6.28 -8.52
C ASN A 25 23.89 7.62 -8.12
N ALA A 26 22.83 8.04 -8.82
CA ALA A 26 21.82 8.85 -8.16
C ALA A 26 20.98 7.93 -7.27
N THR A 27 21.39 7.78 -6.00
CA THR A 27 20.47 7.32 -4.96
C THR A 27 19.27 8.25 -5.01
N ILE A 28 18.10 7.73 -5.41
CA ILE A 28 16.84 8.42 -5.22
C ILE A 28 16.63 8.43 -3.72
N SER A 29 17.16 9.47 -3.08
CA SER A 29 16.92 9.75 -1.67
C SER A 29 15.50 10.26 -1.59
N PHE A 30 14.53 9.34 -1.49
CA PHE A 30 13.25 9.68 -0.90
C PHE A 30 13.55 10.30 0.47
N PRO A 31 13.05 11.50 0.79
CA PRO A 31 13.10 11.96 2.17
C PRO A 31 12.40 10.89 3.00
N ARG A 32 13.14 10.25 3.89
CA ARG A 32 12.57 9.38 4.90
C ARG A 32 11.55 10.22 5.67
N LEU A 33 10.27 9.93 5.48
CA LEU A 33 9.22 10.45 6.33
C LEU A 33 9.68 10.25 7.78
N PRO A 34 9.62 11.30 8.63
CA PRO A 34 10.01 11.14 10.01
C PRO A 34 9.16 10.02 10.60
N PRO A 35 9.73 9.12 11.43
CA PRO A 35 8.90 8.24 12.23
C PRO A 35 7.94 9.14 13.02
N PHE A 36 6.65 8.82 13.00
CA PHE A 36 5.70 9.39 13.95
C PHE A 36 6.19 9.04 15.35
N ALA A 37 7.04 9.90 15.91
CA ALA A 37 7.58 9.81 17.25
C ALA A 37 6.54 10.36 18.24
N GLY A 38 5.36 9.74 18.25
CA GLY A 38 4.42 9.84 19.34
C GLY A 38 4.97 9.03 20.50
N VAL A 39 5.81 9.64 21.34
CA VAL A 39 6.22 9.05 22.62
C VAL A 39 4.99 9.01 23.52
N MET A 40 4.35 7.85 23.66
CA MET A 40 3.44 7.60 24.78
C MET A 40 4.30 7.57 26.05
N LYS A 41 4.33 8.69 26.78
CA LYS A 41 4.93 8.80 28.10
C LYS A 41 4.10 7.97 29.08
N LEU A 42 4.58 6.78 29.44
CA LEU A 42 4.08 6.07 30.60
C LEU A 42 4.61 6.79 31.86
N ASN A 43 3.74 7.53 32.54
CA ASN A 43 4.04 8.17 33.82
C ASN A 43 4.07 7.09 34.92
N THR A 44 5.23 6.52 35.20
CA THR A 44 5.43 5.67 36.39
C THR A 44 5.97 6.53 37.52
N SER A 45 5.08 6.99 38.40
CA SER A 45 5.47 7.63 39.65
C SER A 45 6.03 6.59 40.63
N SER A 46 7.36 6.61 40.79
CA SER A 46 8.15 6.28 41.99
C SER A 46 7.64 5.23 43.00
N ALA A 47 8.32 4.08 42.95
CA ALA A 47 8.90 3.27 44.03
C ALA A 47 8.19 3.17 45.40
N LEU A 48 7.74 1.95 45.75
CA LEU A 48 7.81 1.38 47.10
C LEU A 48 7.89 -0.16 47.00
N ASP A 49 8.84 -0.73 47.75
CA ASP A 49 9.00 -2.11 48.20
C ASP A 49 9.47 -3.23 47.25
N ALA A 50 10.68 -3.69 47.58
CA ALA A 50 11.25 -4.96 47.18
C ALA A 50 10.50 -6.10 47.89
N THR A 51 9.92 -7.01 47.12
CA THR A 51 9.62 -8.36 47.61
C THR A 51 9.95 -9.34 46.49
N ILE A 52 11.01 -10.12 46.69
CA ILE A 52 11.38 -11.24 45.84
C ILE A 52 10.30 -12.32 46.03
N ILE A 53 9.48 -12.55 45.00
CA ILE A 53 8.76 -13.81 44.83
C ILE A 53 9.21 -14.37 43.48
N ALA A 54 10.07 -15.38 43.53
CA ALA A 54 10.37 -16.20 42.35
C ALA A 54 9.12 -17.01 41.99
N LEU A 55 8.49 -16.71 40.85
CA LEU A 55 7.54 -17.58 40.17
C LEU A 55 8.19 -18.09 38.88
N ALA A 56 8.91 -19.20 39.00
CA ALA A 56 9.24 -20.04 37.86
C ALA A 56 7.96 -20.76 37.42
N SER A 57 7.37 -20.37 36.29
CA SER A 57 6.49 -21.17 35.43
C SER A 57 6.13 -20.39 34.15
N LEU A 58 7.08 -20.22 33.22
CA LEU A 58 6.71 -20.09 31.81
C LEU A 58 6.48 -21.52 31.30
N SER A 59 5.27 -22.04 31.51
CA SER A 59 4.78 -23.12 30.67
C SER A 59 4.31 -22.48 29.37
N SER A 60 5.20 -22.40 28.40
CA SER A 60 4.84 -22.24 26.99
C SER A 60 4.05 -23.49 26.58
N GLN A 61 2.77 -23.55 26.94
CA GLN A 61 1.89 -24.60 26.47
C GLN A 61 1.48 -24.26 25.03
N GLY A 62 2.42 -24.47 24.11
CA GLY A 62 2.08 -24.75 22.73
C GLY A 62 1.25 -26.03 22.73
N ARG A 63 -0.07 -25.90 22.68
CA ARG A 63 -0.92 -27.01 22.27
C ARG A 63 -0.78 -27.12 20.76
N ALA A 64 0.02 -28.08 20.33
CA ALA A 64 -0.26 -28.76 19.07
C ALA A 64 -1.67 -29.35 19.20
N GLN A 65 -2.62 -28.83 18.42
CA GLN A 65 -3.84 -29.55 18.11
C GLN A 65 -3.81 -29.90 16.62
N ASN A 66 -3.31 -31.11 16.37
CA ASN A 66 -3.59 -31.84 15.15
C ASN A 66 -4.95 -32.54 15.32
N SER A 67 -6.01 -31.96 14.75
CA SER A 67 -7.20 -32.69 14.31
C SER A 67 -7.93 -31.88 13.26
N THR A 68 -8.02 -32.51 12.09
CA THR A 68 -8.75 -32.17 10.88
C THR A 68 -10.24 -31.88 11.12
N ALA A 69 -10.78 -31.02 10.25
CA ALA A 69 -12.19 -30.70 9.96
C ALA A 69 -12.77 -29.42 10.61
N GLY A 70 -12.91 -28.40 9.76
CA GLY A 70 -13.99 -27.41 9.72
C GLY A 70 -14.74 -27.17 11.01
N ASN A 71 -14.19 -26.29 11.85
CA ASN A 71 -14.98 -25.53 12.80
C ASN A 71 -14.24 -24.20 12.97
N VAL A 72 -14.85 -23.10 12.53
CA VAL A 72 -14.45 -21.77 12.97
C VAL A 72 -14.67 -21.79 14.48
N THR A 73 -13.62 -22.13 15.23
CA THR A 73 -13.65 -22.14 16.69
C THR A 73 -13.97 -20.70 17.09
N SER A 74 -15.21 -20.49 17.54
CA SER A 74 -15.70 -19.19 17.97
C SER A 74 -14.74 -18.66 19.04
N GLY A 75 -13.85 -17.75 18.65
CA GLY A 75 -12.78 -17.23 19.50
C GLY A 75 -11.41 -17.03 18.83
N VAL A 76 -11.14 -17.63 17.67
CA VAL A 76 -9.90 -17.37 16.90
C VAL A 76 -10.18 -16.42 15.75
N GLU A 77 -9.39 -15.35 15.65
CA GLU A 77 -9.46 -14.39 14.54
C GLU A 77 -9.03 -15.09 13.22
N PRO A 78 -9.83 -15.00 12.14
CA PRO A 78 -9.64 -15.82 10.94
C PRO A 78 -8.31 -15.54 10.21
N CYS A 79 -7.81 -14.31 10.17
CA CYS A 79 -6.49 -14.03 9.60
C CYS A 79 -5.35 -14.63 10.41
N ALA A 80 -5.47 -14.67 11.75
CA ALA A 80 -4.52 -15.36 12.62
C ALA A 80 -4.50 -16.87 12.31
N LEU A 81 -5.66 -17.48 12.02
CA LEU A 81 -5.73 -18.88 11.60
C LEU A 81 -5.03 -19.11 10.26
N ILE A 82 -5.23 -18.24 9.27
CA ILE A 82 -4.50 -18.29 7.98
C ILE A 82 -3.00 -18.12 8.19
N SER A 83 -2.58 -17.20 9.06
CA SER A 83 -1.17 -16.99 9.37
C SER A 83 -0.52 -18.25 9.97
N ALA A 84 -1.25 -18.98 10.81
CA ALA A 84 -0.79 -20.22 11.40
C ALA A 84 -0.70 -21.36 10.36
N LEU A 85 -1.69 -21.47 9.47
CA LEU A 85 -1.67 -22.40 8.33
C LEU A 85 -0.47 -22.15 7.42
N ALA A 86 -0.22 -20.88 7.09
CA ALA A 86 0.93 -20.48 6.27
C ALA A 86 2.27 -20.85 6.95
N ALA A 87 2.40 -20.59 8.26
CA ALA A 87 3.57 -20.99 9.03
C ALA A 87 3.78 -22.51 9.10
N ALA A 88 2.69 -23.29 9.01
CA ALA A 88 2.72 -24.74 8.92
C ALA A 88 2.96 -25.29 7.50
N ASN A 89 3.24 -24.42 6.51
CA ASN A 89 3.37 -24.76 5.09
C ASN A 89 2.13 -25.44 4.50
N VAL A 90 0.93 -25.14 5.02
CA VAL A 90 -0.33 -25.58 4.42
C VAL A 90 -0.65 -24.68 3.23
N THR A 91 -0.74 -25.26 2.04
CA THR A 91 -0.96 -24.53 0.79
C THR A 91 -2.42 -24.56 0.32
N THR A 92 -3.28 -25.35 0.97
CA THR A 92 -4.71 -25.47 0.62
C THR A 92 -5.55 -25.45 1.89
N PHE A 93 -6.58 -24.61 1.91
CA PHE A 93 -7.53 -24.45 3.01
C PHE A 93 -8.89 -24.03 2.44
N GLU A 94 -9.96 -24.15 3.23
CA GLU A 94 -11.30 -23.77 2.79
C GLU A 94 -11.42 -22.27 2.45
N ALA A 95 -12.13 -21.96 1.36
CA ALA A 95 -12.35 -20.58 0.92
C ALA A 95 -13.10 -19.74 1.96
N ASP A 96 -13.99 -20.35 2.75
CA ASP A 96 -14.74 -19.67 3.80
C ASP A 96 -13.83 -19.07 4.88
N ILE A 97 -12.70 -19.71 5.16
CA ILE A 97 -11.70 -19.19 6.11
C ILE A 97 -11.03 -17.93 5.53
N ALA A 98 -10.69 -17.97 4.23
CA ALA A 98 -10.10 -16.85 3.51
C ALA A 98 -11.04 -15.65 3.50
N MET A 99 -12.30 -15.89 3.14
CA MET A 99 -13.33 -14.86 3.14
C MET A 99 -13.50 -14.29 4.53
N ALA A 100 -13.69 -15.12 5.56
CA ALA A 100 -13.84 -14.66 6.94
C ALA A 100 -12.66 -13.77 7.40
N CYS A 101 -11.43 -14.04 6.94
CA CYS A 101 -10.28 -13.17 7.17
C CYS A 101 -10.42 -11.81 6.45
N LEU A 102 -10.76 -11.81 5.16
CA LEU A 102 -10.99 -10.55 4.44
C LEU A 102 -12.10 -9.72 5.10
N GLN A 103 -13.15 -10.38 5.62
CA GLN A 103 -14.26 -9.70 6.29
C GLN A 103 -13.91 -9.21 7.71
N SER A 104 -12.86 -9.75 8.35
CA SER A 104 -12.48 -9.39 9.73
C SER A 104 -11.55 -8.17 9.79
N VAL A 105 -10.82 -7.87 8.71
CA VAL A 105 -9.85 -6.78 8.68
C VAL A 105 -10.58 -5.44 8.53
N PRO A 106 -10.47 -4.52 9.51
CA PRO A 106 -11.12 -3.23 9.42
C PRO A 106 -10.42 -2.33 8.39
N VAL A 107 -11.21 -1.50 7.71
CA VAL A 107 -10.72 -0.45 6.81
C VAL A 107 -9.98 0.62 7.63
N ASP A 108 -8.73 0.91 7.27
CA ASP A 108 -7.91 1.94 7.92
C ASP A 108 -8.18 3.30 7.26
N VAL A 109 -9.29 3.93 7.66
CA VAL A 109 -9.73 5.21 7.11
C VAL A 109 -8.63 6.29 7.13
N ALA A 110 -7.84 6.35 8.20
CA ALA A 110 -6.78 7.35 8.31
C ALA A 110 -5.62 7.06 7.35
N GLY A 111 -5.15 5.80 7.33
CA GLY A 111 -4.11 5.37 6.40
C GLY A 111 -4.51 5.50 4.94
N ASP A 112 -5.78 5.20 4.60
CA ASP A 112 -6.31 5.31 3.26
C ASP A 112 -6.43 6.78 2.80
N VAL A 113 -6.83 7.69 3.69
CA VAL A 113 -6.83 9.13 3.43
C VAL A 113 -5.41 9.63 3.15
N ASP A 114 -4.43 9.24 3.97
CA ASP A 114 -3.02 9.60 3.79
C ASP A 114 -2.46 9.03 2.47
N LEU A 115 -2.85 7.81 2.10
CA LEU A 115 -2.47 7.19 0.83
C LEU A 115 -3.03 7.98 -0.35
N ILE A 116 -4.32 8.36 -0.31
CA ILE A 116 -4.95 9.13 -1.38
C ILE A 116 -4.25 10.49 -1.55
N ASP A 117 -3.89 11.16 -0.46
CA ASP A 117 -3.12 12.40 -0.51
C ASP A 117 -1.74 12.18 -1.15
N GLY A 118 -1.06 11.08 -0.83
CA GLY A 118 0.18 10.68 -1.50
C GLY A 118 0.02 10.45 -3.01
N ILE A 119 -1.05 9.77 -3.42
CA ILE A 119 -1.37 9.52 -4.84
C ILE A 119 -1.66 10.84 -5.57
N LYS A 120 -2.37 11.78 -4.93
CA LYS A 120 -2.62 13.12 -5.48
C LYS A 120 -1.32 13.87 -5.76
N VAL A 121 -0.32 13.75 -4.88
CA VAL A 121 1.02 14.33 -5.13
C VAL A 121 1.71 13.65 -6.31
N LEU A 122 1.65 12.32 -6.39
CA LEU A 122 2.23 11.56 -7.50
C LEU A 122 1.65 11.99 -8.85
N PHE A 123 0.32 12.11 -8.95
CA PHE A 123 -0.31 12.48 -10.21
C PHE A 123 -0.06 13.93 -10.62
N GLN A 124 0.07 14.85 -9.67
CA GLN A 124 0.49 16.22 -9.98
C GLN A 124 1.87 16.26 -10.66
N PHE A 125 2.80 15.38 -10.27
CA PHE A 125 4.13 15.33 -10.86
C PHE A 125 4.19 14.52 -12.17
N GLN A 126 3.45 13.41 -12.23
CA GLN A 126 3.54 12.45 -13.33
C GLN A 126 2.53 12.68 -14.46
N SER A 127 1.55 13.56 -14.27
CA SER A 127 0.46 13.75 -15.23
C SER A 127 0.37 15.19 -15.74
N THR A 128 -0.06 15.31 -17.00
CA THR A 128 -0.43 16.60 -17.59
C THR A 128 -1.90 16.90 -17.27
N LEU A 129 -2.22 17.15 -16.00
CA LEU A 129 -3.60 17.28 -15.50
C LEU A 129 -4.50 18.21 -16.33
N PRO A 130 -4.05 19.40 -16.79
CA PRO A 130 -4.90 20.28 -17.59
C PRO A 130 -5.38 19.63 -18.90
N TYR A 131 -4.53 18.85 -19.54
CA TYR A 131 -4.87 18.18 -20.79
C TYR A 131 -5.80 16.98 -20.58
N LEU A 132 -5.74 16.36 -19.41
CA LEU A 132 -6.60 15.24 -19.08
C LEU A 132 -8.00 15.71 -18.68
N SER A 133 -8.11 16.79 -17.91
CA SER A 133 -9.40 17.37 -17.51
C SER A 133 -10.09 18.15 -18.63
N ASP A 134 -9.35 18.78 -19.54
CA ASP A 134 -9.89 19.54 -20.68
C ASP A 134 -9.05 19.29 -21.96
N PRO A 135 -9.28 18.17 -22.65
CA PRO A 135 -8.49 17.81 -23.82
C PRO A 135 -8.86 18.68 -25.03
N SER A 136 -7.85 19.06 -25.81
CA SER A 136 -8.06 19.81 -27.06
C SER A 136 -8.90 19.03 -28.08
N PRO A 137 -9.60 19.71 -29.00
CA PRO A 137 -10.33 19.05 -30.08
C PRO A 137 -9.46 18.07 -30.86
N GLY A 138 -9.96 16.86 -31.11
CA GLY A 138 -9.22 15.80 -31.79
C GLY A 138 -8.51 14.81 -30.86
N TYR A 139 -8.59 14.99 -29.54
CA TYR A 139 -8.18 13.96 -28.59
C TYR A 139 -9.14 12.77 -28.65
N LEU A 140 -8.59 11.55 -28.59
CA LEU A 140 -9.36 10.32 -28.80
C LEU A 140 -10.15 9.86 -27.57
N TYR A 141 -9.79 10.37 -26.39
CA TYR A 141 -10.39 9.97 -25.11
C TYR A 141 -11.21 11.12 -24.52
N SER A 142 -12.21 10.77 -23.71
CA SER A 142 -12.99 11.75 -22.95
C SER A 142 -12.12 12.43 -21.90
N SER A 143 -12.53 13.64 -21.49
CA SER A 143 -11.94 14.28 -20.32
C SER A 143 -12.10 13.43 -19.07
N VAL A 144 -11.07 13.45 -18.21
CA VAL A 144 -11.05 12.79 -16.91
C VAL A 144 -10.39 13.74 -15.91
N ASP A 145 -11.14 14.15 -14.89
CA ASP A 145 -10.55 14.85 -13.74
C ASP A 145 -10.15 13.84 -12.67
N ILE A 146 -8.89 13.41 -12.71
CA ILE A 146 -8.34 12.46 -11.74
C ILE A 146 -8.33 13.07 -10.33
N MET A 147 -8.08 14.37 -10.19
CA MET A 147 -7.98 15.00 -8.87
C MET A 147 -9.34 15.02 -8.19
N ALA A 148 -10.38 15.45 -8.91
CA ALA A 148 -11.75 15.42 -8.40
C ALA A 148 -12.23 13.98 -8.13
N SER A 149 -11.81 13.01 -8.94
CA SER A 149 -12.14 11.60 -8.72
C SER A 149 -11.49 11.05 -7.43
N LEU A 150 -10.24 11.42 -7.15
CA LEU A 150 -9.57 11.05 -5.91
C LEU A 150 -10.16 11.77 -4.69
N ASP A 151 -10.61 13.02 -4.84
CA ASP A 151 -11.35 13.73 -3.80
C ASP A 151 -12.67 13.02 -3.46
N ALA A 152 -13.40 12.53 -4.47
CA ALA A 152 -14.62 11.74 -4.28
C ALA A 152 -14.33 10.43 -3.54
N ILE A 153 -13.30 9.68 -3.95
CA ILE A 153 -12.89 8.44 -3.27
C ILE A 153 -12.51 8.73 -1.82
N GLN A 154 -11.75 9.80 -1.56
CA GLN A 154 -11.37 10.19 -0.19
C GLN A 154 -12.60 10.52 0.67
N ALA A 155 -13.58 11.22 0.10
CA ALA A 155 -14.84 11.51 0.78
C ALA A 155 -15.62 10.22 1.10
N ASP A 156 -15.68 9.27 0.16
CA ASP A 156 -16.35 7.98 0.35
C ASP A 156 -15.65 7.11 1.42
N VAL A 157 -14.32 7.12 1.46
CA VAL A 157 -13.52 6.50 2.54
C VAL A 157 -13.88 7.12 3.90
N GLN A 158 -13.88 8.45 4.00
CA GLN A 158 -14.21 9.15 5.26
C GLN A 158 -15.67 8.94 5.68
N ALA A 159 -16.58 8.78 4.72
CA ALA A 159 -17.98 8.49 4.96
C ALA A 159 -18.23 7.01 5.31
N GLY A 160 -17.21 6.15 5.28
CA GLY A 160 -17.33 4.73 5.58
C GLY A 160 -18.14 3.96 4.55
N ILE A 161 -18.13 4.40 3.28
CA ILE A 161 -18.85 3.75 2.18
C ILE A 161 -18.20 2.42 1.79
N TYR A 162 -16.88 2.32 1.94
CA TYR A 162 -16.14 1.08 1.71
C TYR A 162 -16.20 0.19 2.96
N THR A 163 -16.74 -1.02 2.80
CA THR A 163 -16.74 -2.07 3.82
C THR A 163 -15.73 -3.14 3.46
N ASN A 164 -15.34 -3.94 4.45
CA ASN A 164 -14.64 -5.19 4.18
C ASN A 164 -15.43 -6.07 3.19
N ASP A 165 -14.71 -6.94 2.47
CA ASP A 165 -15.31 -7.97 1.59
C ASP A 165 -16.11 -9.01 2.39
#